data_AF-A0A8S9PIV8-F1
#
_entry.id   AF-A0A8S9PIV8-F1
#
_cell.length_a   1.000
_cell.length_b   1.000
_cell.length_c   1.000
_cell.angle_alpha   90.00
_cell.angle_beta   90.00
_cell.angle_gamma   90.00
#
_symmetry.space_group_name_H-M   'P 1'
#
loop_
_entity.id
_entity.type
_entity.pdbx_description
1 polymer ?
#
loop_
_entity_poly.entity_id
_entity_poly.type
_entity_poly.pdbx_seq_one_letter_code
_entity_poly.pdbx_strand_id
1 'polypeptide(L)'
;MINNGRIPSRCCCGKVIVTYVSKTEENLYRRFFRCEIGLQPYDVTYVPMPFLNKTSSDCGVYALKHIKCHLLGMDLSLVNDDNIRKARLMIAYDLWEADNDPVIILRMSQFIPPKTTTDPVVTIF
;
A
#
# COMPACT_ATOMS: atom_id res chain seq x y z
N MET A 1 -7.02 12.53 19.84
CA MET A 1 -7.56 11.24 20.30
C MET A 1 -8.05 11.44 21.73
N ILE A 2 -9.33 11.20 22.01
CA ILE A 2 -9.85 11.27 23.39
C ILE A 2 -10.31 9.86 23.77
N ASN A 3 -9.51 9.22 24.63
CA ASN A 3 -9.78 7.92 25.25
C ASN A 3 -10.79 8.08 26.39
N ASN A 4 -12.05 8.38 26.07
CA ASN A 4 -13.11 8.52 27.08
C ASN A 4 -14.35 7.73 26.65
N GLY A 5 -14.37 6.40 26.83
CA GLY A 5 -15.59 5.56 26.90
C GLY A 5 -16.70 5.72 25.84
N ARG A 6 -16.46 6.49 24.76
CA ARG A 6 -17.44 6.89 23.77
C ARG A 6 -17.22 6.05 22.52
N ILE A 7 -18.32 5.49 22.02
CA ILE A 7 -18.38 4.74 20.78
C ILE A 7 -17.83 5.62 19.65
N PRO A 8 -16.79 5.18 18.90
CA PRO A 8 -16.24 5.98 17.82
C PRO A 8 -17.27 6.16 16.72
N SER A 9 -17.60 7.40 16.38
CA SER A 9 -18.57 7.74 15.32
C SER A 9 -17.93 7.92 13.94
N ARG A 10 -16.61 8.11 13.88
CA ARG A 10 -15.85 8.34 12.64
C ARG A 10 -14.55 7.57 12.61
N CYS A 11 -14.19 7.09 11.42
CA CYS A 11 -12.92 6.43 11.14
C CYS A 11 -11.79 7.46 11.02
N CYS A 12 -10.54 7.02 11.11
CA CYS A 12 -9.35 7.84 10.87
C CYS A 12 -9.36 8.55 9.51
N CYS A 13 -10.06 8.00 8.51
CA CYS A 13 -10.25 8.63 7.19
C CYS A 13 -11.37 9.70 7.15
N GLY A 14 -12.02 10.01 8.28
CA GLY A 14 -13.10 11.01 8.38
C GLY A 14 -14.51 10.51 8.02
N LYS A 15 -14.63 9.32 7.40
CA LYS A 15 -15.93 8.69 7.08
C LYS A 15 -16.62 8.07 8.29
N VAL A 16 -17.92 7.78 8.12
CA VAL A 16 -18.77 7.15 9.13
C VAL A 16 -18.32 5.70 9.38
N ILE A 17 -18.41 5.27 10.64
CA ILE A 17 -18.19 3.87 11.04
C ILE A 17 -19.55 3.15 11.06
N VAL A 18 -19.61 2.02 10.37
CA VAL A 18 -20.72 1.06 10.47
C VAL A 18 -20.48 0.16 11.68
N THR A 19 -21.50 0.03 12.53
CA THR A 19 -21.46 -0.80 13.75
C THR A 19 -22.24 -2.09 13.52
N TYR A 20 -21.58 -3.23 13.75
CA TYR A 20 -22.18 -4.55 13.75
C TYR A 20 -22.29 -5.05 15.19
N VAL A 21 -23.31 -5.87 15.49
CA VAL A 21 -23.50 -6.48 16.81
C VAL A 21 -23.49 -8.00 16.66
N SER A 22 -22.67 -8.68 17.44
CA SER A 22 -22.64 -10.13 17.50
C SER A 22 -23.99 -10.69 17.96
N LYS A 23 -24.44 -11.77 17.31
CA LYS A 23 -25.63 -12.53 17.68
C LYS A 23 -25.31 -13.86 18.38
N THR A 24 -24.03 -14.18 18.60
CA THR A 24 -23.63 -15.46 19.20
C THR A 24 -23.83 -15.47 20.70
N GLU A 25 -24.30 -16.59 21.27
CA GLU A 25 -24.60 -16.72 22.70
C GLU A 25 -23.38 -16.48 23.59
N GLU A 26 -22.19 -16.89 23.12
CA GLU A 26 -20.91 -16.72 23.84
C GLU A 26 -20.41 -15.27 23.89
N ASN A 27 -20.84 -14.42 22.95
CA ASN A 27 -20.37 -13.05 22.80
C ASN A 27 -21.51 -12.11 22.42
N LEU A 28 -22.67 -12.28 23.06
CA LEU A 28 -23.85 -11.47 22.81
C LEU A 28 -23.52 -9.99 23.10
N TYR A 29 -23.94 -9.09 22.20
CA TYR A 29 -23.71 -7.64 22.29
C TYR A 29 -22.29 -7.14 21.96
N ARG A 30 -21.34 -8.00 21.59
CA ARG A 30 -20.02 -7.52 21.13
C ARG A 30 -20.18 -6.67 19.86
N ARG A 31 -19.66 -5.43 19.89
CA ARG A 31 -19.74 -4.49 18.76
C ARG A 31 -18.47 -4.56 17.92
N PHE A 32 -18.66 -4.62 16.61
CA PHE A 32 -17.59 -4.49 15.62
C PHE A 32 -17.76 -3.19 14.85
N PHE A 33 -16.66 -2.51 14.59
CA PHE A 33 -16.63 -1.20 13.95
C PHE A 33 -15.89 -1.32 12.63
N ARG A 34 -16.55 -1.02 11.51
CA ARG A 34 -15.97 -1.04 10.17
C ARG A 34 -16.12 0.33 9.52
N CYS A 35 -15.09 0.75 8.80
CA CYS A 35 -15.19 1.94 7.95
C CYS A 35 -16.05 1.62 6.72
N GLU A 36 -16.88 2.57 6.29
CA GLU A 36 -17.62 2.50 5.02
C GLU A 36 -16.73 2.17 3.80
N ILE A 37 -15.49 2.71 3.76
CA ILE A 37 -14.52 2.40 2.69
C ILE A 37 -14.15 0.92 2.68
N GLY A 38 -14.00 0.32 3.86
CA GLY A 38 -13.66 -1.10 4.00
C GLY A 38 -14.84 -2.05 3.74
N LEU A 39 -16.03 -1.51 3.42
CA LEU A 39 -17.20 -2.28 3.02
C LEU A 39 -17.42 -2.26 1.50
N GLN A 40 -16.72 -1.39 0.76
CA GLN A 40 -16.82 -1.39 -0.69
C GLN A 40 -16.20 -2.68 -1.24
N PRO A 41 -16.92 -3.44 -2.09
CA PRO A 41 -16.33 -4.58 -2.76
C PRO A 41 -15.17 -4.08 -3.64
N TYR A 42 -14.08 -4.84 -3.63
CA TYR A 42 -12.93 -4.59 -4.48
C TYR A 42 -12.78 -5.77 -5.44
N ASP A 43 -12.46 -5.47 -6.69
CA ASP A 43 -12.11 -6.48 -7.66
C ASP A 43 -10.64 -6.86 -7.49
N VAL A 44 -10.37 -8.16 -7.49
CA VAL A 44 -9.02 -8.70 -7.47
C VAL A 44 -8.68 -9.16 -8.88
N THR A 45 -7.86 -8.41 -9.57
CA THR A 45 -7.33 -8.81 -10.88
C THR A 45 -5.94 -9.40 -10.71
N TYR A 46 -5.79 -10.68 -11.06
CA TYR A 46 -4.47 -11.26 -11.20
C TYR A 46 -3.83 -10.75 -12.49
N VAL A 47 -2.69 -10.09 -12.36
CA VAL A 47 -1.90 -9.65 -13.50
C VAL A 47 -0.78 -10.67 -13.71
N PRO A 48 -0.82 -11.49 -14.77
CA PRO A 48 0.25 -12.42 -15.06
C PRO A 48 1.53 -11.62 -15.33
N MET A 49 2.61 -12.03 -14.69
CA MET A 49 3.94 -11.47 -14.91
C MET A 49 4.75 -12.47 -15.74
N PRO A 50 4.60 -12.47 -17.08
CA PRO A 50 5.51 -13.23 -17.93
C PRO A 50 6.90 -12.63 -17.74
N PHE A 51 7.95 -13.46 -17.78
CA PHE A 51 9.35 -13.04 -17.59
C PHE A 51 9.75 -12.78 -16.12
N LEU A 52 9.52 -13.78 -15.26
CA LEU A 52 10.14 -13.82 -13.95
C LEU A 52 11.66 -13.79 -14.08
N ASN A 53 12.25 -12.83 -13.37
CA ASN A 53 13.68 -12.64 -13.23
C ASN A 53 14.43 -13.96 -13.03
N LYS A 54 15.26 -14.37 -14.00
CA LYS A 54 16.11 -15.57 -13.85
C LYS A 54 17.33 -15.27 -12.99
N THR A 55 17.67 -14.00 -12.82
CA THR A 55 18.80 -13.55 -12.02
C THR A 55 18.39 -13.27 -10.56
N SER A 56 19.29 -13.40 -9.59
CA SER A 56 18.98 -12.98 -8.21
C SER A 56 19.09 -11.45 -8.08
N SER A 57 18.31 -10.86 -7.15
CA SER A 57 18.43 -9.45 -6.72
C SER A 57 17.86 -8.33 -7.61
N ASP A 58 17.01 -8.62 -8.60
CA ASP A 58 16.32 -7.59 -9.41
C ASP A 58 14.82 -7.46 -9.12
N CYS A 59 14.28 -8.17 -8.14
CA CYS A 59 12.85 -8.14 -7.81
C CYS A 59 12.30 -6.73 -7.55
N GLY A 60 13.10 -5.84 -6.93
CA GLY A 60 12.71 -4.43 -6.72
C GLY A 60 12.63 -3.61 -8.01
N VAL A 61 13.51 -3.88 -8.98
CA VAL A 61 13.52 -3.20 -10.29
C VAL A 61 12.28 -3.60 -11.08
N TYR A 62 11.96 -4.90 -11.11
CA TYR A 62 10.72 -5.42 -11.69
C TYR A 62 9.51 -4.82 -10.97
N ALA A 63 9.42 -4.87 -9.65
CA ALA A 63 8.28 -4.33 -8.91
C ALA A 63 8.02 -2.83 -9.23
N LEU A 64 9.06 -1.99 -9.16
CA LEU A 64 8.95 -0.57 -9.45
C LEU A 64 8.54 -0.30 -10.90
N LYS A 65 9.10 -1.05 -11.86
CA LYS A 65 8.72 -0.90 -13.25
C LYS A 65 7.27 -1.27 -13.47
N HIS A 66 6.82 -2.39 -12.91
CA HIS A 66 5.43 -2.84 -13.09
C HIS A 66 4.44 -1.82 -12.53
N ILE A 67 4.74 -1.24 -11.36
CA ILE A 67 3.95 -0.12 -10.81
C ILE A 67 3.93 1.07 -11.78
N LYS A 68 5.09 1.45 -12.34
CA LYS A 68 5.20 2.55 -13.32
C LYS A 68 4.43 2.25 -14.61
N CYS A 69 4.52 1.03 -15.14
CA CYS A 69 3.79 0.62 -16.34
C CYS A 69 2.28 0.64 -16.10
N HIS A 70 1.80 0.13 -14.96
CA HIS A 70 0.39 0.20 -14.58
C HIS A 70 -0.11 1.64 -14.46
N LEU A 71 0.67 2.52 -13.84
CA LEU A 71 0.32 3.94 -13.71
C LEU A 71 0.22 4.65 -15.06
N LEU A 72 1.08 4.29 -16.01
CA LEU A 72 1.18 4.94 -17.33
C LEU A 72 0.43 4.20 -18.44
N GLY A 73 -0.24 3.08 -18.14
CA GLY A 73 -0.89 2.22 -19.14
C GLY A 73 0.10 1.62 -20.16
N MET A 74 1.37 1.46 -19.79
CA MET A 74 2.39 0.87 -20.64
C MET A 74 2.37 -0.66 -20.56
N ASP A 75 2.88 -1.31 -21.60
CA ASP A 75 3.04 -2.76 -21.61
C ASP A 75 4.01 -3.24 -20.51
N LEU A 76 3.65 -4.36 -19.87
CA LEU A 76 4.40 -4.94 -18.77
C LEU A 76 5.66 -5.70 -19.25
N SER A 77 5.74 -6.02 -20.55
CA SER A 77 6.91 -6.71 -21.13
C SER A 77 8.17 -5.83 -21.25
N LEU A 78 8.07 -4.54 -20.91
CA LEU A 78 9.15 -3.57 -21.10
C LEU A 78 10.41 -3.85 -20.26
N VAL A 79 10.34 -4.67 -19.23
CA VAL A 79 11.51 -5.08 -18.43
C VAL A 79 11.66 -6.60 -18.45
N ASN A 80 12.88 -7.02 -18.77
CA ASN A 80 13.29 -8.42 -18.86
C ASN A 80 14.79 -8.52 -18.51
N ASP A 81 15.30 -9.75 -18.40
CA ASP A 81 16.68 -9.99 -17.97
C ASP A 81 17.72 -9.37 -18.92
N ASP A 82 17.40 -9.21 -20.21
CA ASP A 82 18.32 -8.62 -21.19
C ASP A 82 18.50 -7.11 -20.97
N ASN A 83 17.46 -6.44 -20.47
CA ASN A 83 17.47 -4.98 -20.30
C ASN A 83 17.46 -4.52 -18.83
N ILE A 84 17.45 -5.46 -17.87
CA ILE A 84 17.30 -5.18 -16.44
C ILE A 84 18.38 -4.24 -15.89
N ARG A 85 19.62 -4.38 -16.39
CA ARG A 85 20.74 -3.50 -15.98
C ARG A 85 20.49 -2.05 -16.39
N LYS A 86 19.94 -1.83 -17.59
CA LYS A 86 19.57 -0.48 -18.07
C LYS A 86 18.40 0.06 -17.27
N ALA A 87 17.41 -0.78 -16.97
CA ALA A 87 16.28 -0.41 -16.12
C ALA A 87 16.74 0.01 -14.72
N ARG A 88 17.67 -0.74 -14.12
CA ARG A 88 18.25 -0.42 -12.80
C ARG A 88 18.95 0.94 -12.80
N LEU A 89 19.76 1.22 -13.83
CA LEU A 89 20.43 2.52 -13.98
C LEU A 89 19.44 3.66 -14.19
N MET A 90 18.38 3.43 -14.98
CA MET A 90 17.34 4.43 -15.19
C MET A 90 16.58 4.74 -13.89
N ILE A 91 16.24 3.72 -13.10
CA ILE A 91 15.62 3.95 -11.78
C ILE A 91 16.56 4.72 -10.86
N ALA A 92 17.86 4.39 -10.85
CA ALA A 92 18.83 5.12 -10.04
C ALA A 92 18.95 6.59 -10.48
N TYR A 93 18.90 6.86 -11.78
CA TYR A 93 18.91 8.22 -12.33
C TYR A 93 17.62 8.97 -11.98
N ASP A 94 16.45 8.38 -12.20
CA ASP A 94 15.14 8.95 -11.83
C ASP A 94 15.11 9.32 -10.33
N LEU A 95 15.66 8.46 -9.46
CA LEU A 95 15.77 8.72 -8.02
C LEU A 95 16.74 9.85 -7.70
N TRP A 96 17.88 9.90 -8.38
CA TRP A 96 18.85 10.99 -8.21
C TRP A 96 18.27 12.33 -8.67
N GLU A 97 17.55 12.37 -9.79
CA GLU A 97 16.86 13.58 -10.23
C GLU A 97 15.77 14.01 -9.23
N ALA A 98 14.99 13.05 -8.74
CA ALA A 98 13.96 13.32 -7.73
C ALA A 98 14.53 13.86 -6.40
N ASP A 99 15.72 13.41 -6.00
CA ASP A 99 16.42 13.90 -4.80
C ASP A 99 16.87 15.36 -4.94
N ASN A 100 17.04 15.85 -6.17
CA ASN A 100 17.39 17.24 -6.46
C ASN A 100 16.16 18.15 -6.69
N ASP A 101 14.95 17.59 -6.73
CA ASP A 101 13.72 18.37 -6.94
C ASP A 101 13.33 19.12 -5.64
N PRO A 102 13.19 20.47 -5.67
CA PRO A 102 12.92 21.26 -4.48
C PRO A 102 11.57 20.95 -3.81
N VAL A 103 10.56 20.53 -4.59
CA VAL A 103 9.25 20.14 -4.07
C VAL A 103 9.35 18.81 -3.33
N ILE A 104 10.09 17.85 -3.88
CA ILE A 104 10.30 16.55 -3.25
C ILE A 104 11.14 16.70 -1.98
N ILE A 105 12.23 17.48 -2.03
CA ILE A 105 13.07 17.79 -0.86
C ILE A 105 12.20 18.36 0.27
N LEU A 106 11.35 19.36 -0.02
CA LEU A 106 10.48 19.98 0.99
C LEU A 106 9.45 18.98 1.58
N ARG A 107 8.93 18.05 0.78
CA ARG A 107 8.00 17.02 1.26
C ARG A 107 8.72 15.99 2.12
N MET A 108 9.90 15.56 1.71
CA MET A 108 10.72 14.60 2.47
C MET A 108 11.20 15.18 3.79
N SER A 109 11.51 16.49 3.85
CA SER A 109 11.86 17.14 5.13
C SER A 109 10.71 17.17 6.14
N GLN A 110 9.47 17.04 5.68
CA GLN A 110 8.27 16.99 6.52
C GLN A 110 7.80 15.55 6.79
N PHE A 111 8.44 14.54 6.18
CA PHE A 111 8.03 13.15 6.32
C PHE A 111 8.34 12.63 7.73
N ILE A 112 7.31 12.13 8.41
CA ILE A 112 7.44 11.46 9.70
C ILE A 112 7.19 9.97 9.46
N PRO A 113 8.20 9.10 9.67
CA PRO A 113 8.01 7.66 9.51
C PRO A 113 6.85 7.17 10.38
N PRO A 114 5.97 6.29 9.86
CA PRO A 114 4.97 5.64 10.68
C PRO A 114 5.65 4.90 11.83
N LYS A 115 5.12 5.03 13.05
CA LYS A 115 5.61 4.25 14.18
C LYS A 115 5.40 2.77 13.85
N THR A 116 6.49 2.01 13.82
CA THR A 116 6.45 0.55 13.70
C THR A 116 5.65 0.00 14.87
N THR A 117 4.52 -0.63 14.55
CA THR A 117 3.71 -1.32 15.55
C THR A 117 4.31 -2.71 15.71
N THR A 118 4.87 -3.00 16.88
CA THR A 118 5.42 -4.32 17.22
C THR A 118 4.34 -5.33 17.61
N ASP A 119 3.05 -4.97 17.56
CA ASP A 119 1.99 -5.96 17.75
C ASP A 119 2.02 -6.97 16.59
N PRO A 120 2.28 -8.26 16.87
CA PRO A 120 2.32 -9.30 15.84
C PRO A 120 0.93 -9.59 15.23
N VAL A 121 -0.12 -8.92 15.73
CA VAL A 121 -1.50 -9.13 15.30
C VAL A 121 -1.88 -8.09 14.26
N VAL A 122 -1.47 -8.31 13.02
CA VAL A 122 -2.19 -7.73 11.87
C VAL A 122 -3.48 -8.52 11.74
N THR A 123 -4.55 -8.06 12.36
CA THR A 123 -5.87 -8.66 12.20
C THR A 123 -6.41 -8.24 10.84
N ILE A 124 -6.10 -9.05 9.83
CA ILE A 124 -6.76 -8.99 8.53
C ILE A 124 -8.13 -9.64 8.74
N PHE A 125 -9.14 -8.81 9.00
CA PHE A 125 -10.54 -9.19 8.84
C PHE A 125 -11.09 -8.45 7.64
#